data_AF-A0A349L307-F1
#
_entry.id   AF-A0A349L307-F1
#
_cell.length_a   1.000
_cell.length_b   1.000
_cell.length_c   1.000
_cell.angle_alpha   90.00
_cell.angle_beta   90.00
_cell.angle_gamma   90.00
#
_symmetry.space_group_name_H-M   'P 1'
#
loop_
_entity.id
_entity.type
_entity.pdbx_description
1 polymer ?
#
loop_
_entity_poly.entity_id
_entity_poly.type
_entity_poly.pdbx_seq_one_letter_code
_entity_poly.pdbx_strand_id
1 'polypeptide(L)' 'MATISRAAYAEMFGPTTGDRIRLADTALFIEIERDYATYGEEVKFGGGKVIRDGMG' A
#
# COMPACT_ATOMS: atom_id res chain seq x y z
N MET A 1 14.16 -11.32 7.81
CA MET A 1 12.94 -10.61 7.38
C MET A 1 12.60 -11.05 5.98
N ALA A 2 11.32 -11.30 5.72
CA ALA A 2 10.85 -11.48 4.35
C ALA A 2 10.93 -10.14 3.61
N THR A 3 11.15 -10.18 2.30
CA THR A 3 11.19 -8.99 1.45
C THR A 3 10.15 -9.14 0.35
N ILE A 4 9.64 -8.00 -0.12
CA ILE A 4 8.69 -7.92 -1.23
C ILE A 4 9.16 -6.83 -2.20
N SER A 5 8.95 -7.05 -3.50
CA SER A 5 9.24 -6.03 -4.49
C SER A 5 8.27 -4.85 -4.35
N ARG A 6 8.75 -3.63 -4.63
CA ARG A 6 7.93 -2.41 -4.53
C ARG A 6 6.71 -2.44 -5.45
N ALA A 7 6.85 -3.03 -6.65
CA ALA A 7 5.75 -3.20 -7.59
C ALA A 7 4.64 -4.13 -7.03
N ALA A 8 5.02 -5.28 -6.48
CA ALA A 8 4.05 -6.22 -5.88
C ALA A 8 3.37 -5.62 -4.63
N TYR A 9 4.12 -4.85 -3.84
CA TYR A 9 3.55 -4.12 -2.70
C TYR A 9 2.49 -3.10 -3.16
N ALA A 10 2.83 -2.27 -4.16
CA ALA A 10 1.93 -1.26 -4.69
C ALA A 10 0.65 -1.86 -5.30
N GLU A 11 0.73 -3.02 -5.92
CA GLU A 11 -0.43 -3.75 -6.45
C GLU A 11 -1.35 -4.27 -5.33
N MET A 12 -0.79 -4.66 -4.18
CA MET A 12 -1.56 -5.26 -3.08
C MET A 12 -2.13 -4.23 -2.09
N PHE A 13 -1.37 -3.19 -1.78
CA PHE A 13 -1.64 -2.24 -0.69
C PHE A 13 -1.71 -0.79 -1.16
N GLY A 14 -1.35 -0.52 -2.41
CA GLY A 14 -1.25 0.83 -2.95
C GLY A 14 0.17 1.42 -2.79
N PRO A 15 0.39 2.59 -3.42
CA PRO A 15 1.68 3.28 -3.39
C PRO A 15 2.05 3.76 -1.98
N THR A 16 3.34 3.80 -1.67
CA THR A 16 3.89 4.24 -0.38
C THR A 16 4.92 5.35 -0.57
N THR A 17 5.57 5.81 0.51
CA THR A 17 6.48 6.97 0.54
C THR A 17 7.47 6.96 -0.63
N GLY A 18 7.50 8.05 -1.40
CA GLY A 18 8.33 8.27 -2.60
C GLY A 18 7.76 7.70 -3.91
N ASP A 19 6.64 6.98 -3.88
CA ASP A 19 5.90 6.64 -5.10
C ASP A 19 5.19 7.89 -5.66
N ARG A 20 5.05 7.95 -6.98
CA ARG A 20 4.36 9.04 -7.67
C ARG A 20 3.18 8.53 -8.47
N ILE A 21 2.08 9.27 -8.41
CA ILE A 21 0.85 8.95 -9.15
C ILE A 21 0.52 10.12 -10.06
N ARG A 22 0.23 9.81 -11.33
CA ARG A 22 -0.32 10.79 -12.28
C ARG A 22 -1.80 11.02 -11.98
N LEU A 23 -2.23 12.28 -11.88
CA LEU A 23 -3.64 12.60 -11.68
C LEU A 23 -4.39 12.50 -13.01
N ALA A 24 -5.09 11.37 -13.19
CA ALA A 24 -5.84 11.05 -14.41
C ALA A 24 -4.99 11.25 -15.69
N ASP A 25 -5.54 11.89 -16.70
CA ASP A 25 -4.90 12.20 -17.98
C ASP A 25 -4.15 13.55 -17.97
N THR A 26 -4.09 14.25 -16.83
CA THR A 26 -3.38 15.53 -16.70
C THR A 26 -1.86 15.37 -16.70
N ALA A 27 -1.10 16.46 -16.73
CA ALA A 27 0.36 16.44 -16.56
C ALA A 27 0.80 16.56 -15.08
N LEU A 28 -0.13 16.44 -14.12
CA LEU A 28 0.16 16.58 -12.69
C LEU A 28 0.56 15.24 -12.08
N PHE A 29 1.63 15.26 -11.27
CA PHE A 29 2.09 14.12 -10.47
C PHE A 29 2.10 14.51 -9.00
N ILE A 30 1.54 13.63 -8.16
CA ILE A 30 1.66 13.72 -6.70
C ILE A 30 2.69 12.70 -6.22
N GLU A 31 3.39 13.01 -5.14
CA GLU A 31 4.32 12.10 -4.46
C GLU A 31 3.78 11.78 -3.07
N ILE A 32 3.84 10.51 -2.66
CA ILE A 32 3.51 10.14 -1.28
C ILE A 32 4.64 10.61 -0.37
N GLU A 33 4.36 11.60 0.47
CA GLU A 33 5.38 12.20 1.34
C GLU A 33 5.63 11.40 2.62
N ARG A 34 4.59 10.73 3.14
CA ARG A 34 4.64 9.93 4.37
C ARG A 34 3.65 8.79 4.30
N ASP A 35 4.07 7.64 4.81
CA ASP A 35 3.23 6.49 5.10
C ASP A 35 3.26 6.25 6.61
N TYR A 36 2.07 6.06 7.19
CA TYR A 36 1.90 5.84 8.63
C TYR A 36 1.65 4.36 8.97
N ALA A 37 1.65 3.47 7.97
CA ALA A 37 1.56 2.04 8.18
C ALA A 37 2.87 1.45 8.74
N THR A 38 2.74 0.34 9.44
CA THR A 38 3.87 -0.54 9.78
C THR A 38 3.94 -1.64 8.73
N TYR A 39 5.05 -1.74 7.99
CA TYR A 39 5.14 -2.69 6.88
C TYR A 39 5.08 -4.16 7.34
N GLY A 40 4.14 -4.91 6.79
CA GLY A 40 3.78 -6.27 7.18
C GLY A 40 2.54 -6.37 8.07
N GLU A 41 2.01 -5.25 8.58
CA GLU A 41 0.80 -5.18 9.42
C GLU A 41 -0.33 -4.40 8.72
N GLU A 42 -0.34 -4.37 7.38
CA GLU A 42 -1.36 -3.67 6.61
C GLU A 42 -2.73 -4.35 6.76
N VAL A 43 -3.76 -3.56 7.05
CA VAL A 43 -5.13 -4.08 7.14
C VAL A 43 -5.74 -4.28 5.75
N LYS A 44 -6.28 -5.46 5.50
CA LYS A 44 -7.01 -5.78 4.27
C LYS A 44 -8.23 -6.63 4.58
N PHE A 45 -9.37 -6.24 4.03
CA PHE A 45 -10.61 -7.00 4.11
C PHE A 45 -10.70 -8.04 2.98
N GLY A 46 -11.40 -9.14 3.25
CA GLY A 46 -11.67 -10.21 2.30
C GLY A 46 -11.54 -11.60 2.92
N GLY A 47 -11.99 -12.63 2.20
CA GLY A 47 -11.89 -14.01 2.64
C GLY A 47 -10.44 -14.40 2.96
N GLY A 48 -10.18 -14.81 4.21
CA GLY A 48 -8.85 -15.20 4.68
C GLY A 48 -7.83 -14.06 4.82
N LYS A 49 -8.27 -12.79 4.83
CA LYS A 49 -7.39 -11.61 4.98
C LYS A 49 -7.25 -11.17 6.44
N VAL A 50 -6.75 -9.96 6.67
CA VAL A 50 -6.36 -9.49 8.00
C VAL A 50 -7.57 -9.14 8.86
N ILE A 51 -8.55 -8.40 8.29
CA ILE A 51 -9.71 -7.90 9.04
C ILE A 51 -10.70 -9.02 9.34
N ARG A 52 -10.58 -9.65 10.52
CA ARG A 52 -11.38 -10.80 10.98
C ARG A 52 -11.38 -10.91 12.51
N ASP A 53 -12.38 -11.60 13.06
CA ASP A 53 -12.49 -11.81 14.51
C ASP A 53 -11.24 -12.46 15.11
N GLY A 54 -10.76 -11.90 16.23
CA GLY A 54 -9.52 -12.29 16.90
C GLY A 54 -8.22 -11.93 16.14
N MET A 55 -8.31 -11.22 15.02
CA MET A 55 -7.18 -10.73 14.22
C MET A 55 -7.24 -9.20 14.11
N GLY A 56 -6.64 -8.65 13.03
CA GLY A 56 -6.53 -7.21 12.80
C GLY A 56 -7.82 -6.53 12.38
#